data_AF-A0A2C0ZM17-F1
#
_entry.id   AF-A0A2C0ZM17-F1
#
_cell.length_a   1.000
_cell.length_b   1.000
_cell.length_c   1.000
_cell.angle_alpha   90.00
_cell.angle_beta   90.00
_cell.angle_gamma   90.00
#
_symmetry.space_group_name_H-M   'P 1'
#
loop_
_entity.id
_entity.type
_entity.pdbx_description
1 polymer ?
#
loop_
_entity_poly.entity_id
_entity_poly.type
_entity_poly.pdbx_seq_one_letter_code
_entity_poly.pdbx_strand_id
1 'polypeptide(L)' 'MTFKNQKRQTVLITGATSGIGYELTKLFAKDHFNLILVARNKYKLEDIASSFENLQKKRLEQK' A
#
# COMPACT_ATOMS: atom_id res chain seq x y z
N MET A 1 -3.91 -30.77 -13.25
CA MET A 1 -3.17 -29.49 -13.11
C MET A 1 -4.13 -28.49 -12.51
N THR A 2 -4.01 -28.16 -11.23
CA THR A 2 -4.98 -27.30 -10.52
C THR A 2 -4.35 -25.93 -10.32
N PHE A 3 -4.84 -24.92 -11.02
CA PHE A 3 -4.46 -23.53 -10.76
C PHE A 3 -5.09 -23.11 -9.43
N LYS A 4 -4.29 -23.02 -8.36
CA LYS A 4 -4.74 -22.38 -7.12
C LYS A 4 -4.95 -20.89 -7.40
N ASN A 5 -6.19 -20.44 -7.40
CA ASN A 5 -6.54 -19.02 -7.42
C ASN A 5 -6.21 -18.39 -6.06
N GLN A 6 -4.93 -18.11 -5.81
CA GLN A 6 -4.46 -17.45 -4.59
C GLN A 6 -4.86 -15.96 -4.66
N LYS A 7 -6.01 -15.61 -4.09
CA LYS A 7 -6.41 -14.20 -3.95
C LYS A 7 -5.45 -13.50 -2.97
N ARG A 8 -4.73 -12.49 -3.46
CA ARG A 8 -3.95 -11.58 -2.60
C ARG A 8 -4.88 -10.81 -1.66
N GLN A 9 -4.55 -10.80 -0.37
CA GLN A 9 -5.30 -10.01 0.62
C GLN A 9 -5.00 -8.52 0.46
N THR A 10 -5.93 -7.67 0.89
CA THR A 10 -5.80 -6.20 0.81
C THR A 10 -5.68 -5.60 2.20
N VAL A 11 -4.72 -4.70 2.40
CA VAL A 11 -4.47 -4.00 3.67
C VAL A 11 -4.66 -2.50 3.48
N LEU A 12 -5.41 -1.86 4.38
CA LEU A 12 -5.55 -0.41 4.47
C LEU A 12 -4.64 0.12 5.58
N ILE A 13 -3.78 1.08 5.25
CA ILE A 13 -2.85 1.69 6.21
C ILE A 13 -3.11 3.20 6.26
N THR A 14 -3.53 3.70 7.42
CA THR A 14 -3.63 5.13 7.72
C THR A 14 -2.33 5.63 8.37
N GLY A 15 -1.89 6.85 8.04
CA GLY A 15 -0.58 7.33 8.49
C GLY A 15 0.58 6.63 7.78
N ALA A 16 0.37 6.13 6.55
CA ALA A 16 1.30 5.29 5.81
C ALA A 16 2.66 5.94 5.48
N THR A 17 2.80 7.27 5.65
CA THR A 17 3.99 8.02 5.22
C THR A 17 5.06 8.22 6.29
N SER A 18 4.86 7.74 7.52
CA SER A 18 5.79 7.94 8.62
C SER A 18 5.61 6.95 9.77
N GLY A 19 6.65 6.79 10.59
CA GLY A 19 6.59 5.98 11.82
C GLY A 19 6.15 4.54 11.54
N ILE A 20 5.30 4.00 12.42
CA ILE A 20 4.84 2.61 12.34
C ILE A 20 4.08 2.34 11.03
N GLY A 21 3.26 3.28 10.55
CA GLY A 21 2.51 3.10 9.31
C GLY A 21 3.42 2.90 8.08
N TYR A 22 4.58 3.56 8.07
CA TYR A 22 5.58 3.39 7.01
C TYR A 22 6.28 2.02 7.08
N GLU A 23 6.68 1.58 8.27
CA GLU A 23 7.29 0.26 8.44
C GLU A 23 6.32 -0.88 8.10
N LEU A 24 5.04 -0.74 8.50
CA LEU A 24 3.99 -1.69 8.09
C LEU A 24 3.80 -1.71 6.57
N THR A 25 3.84 -0.54 5.91
CA THR A 25 3.76 -0.46 4.44
C THR A 25 4.86 -1.28 3.79
N LYS A 26 6.11 -1.18 4.27
CA LYS A 26 7.23 -1.98 3.75
C LYS A 26 7.02 -3.48 3.94
N LEU A 27 6.63 -3.90 5.15
CA LEU A 27 6.45 -5.31 5.48
C LEU A 27 5.37 -5.95 4.59
N PHE A 28 4.19 -5.33 4.50
CA PHE A 28 3.10 -5.86 3.69
C PHE A 28 3.36 -5.77 2.17
N ALA A 29 4.11 -4.76 1.71
CA ALA A 29 4.53 -4.68 0.31
C ALA A 29 5.49 -5.82 -0.06
N LYS A 30 6.44 -6.12 0.82
CA LYS A 30 7.37 -7.26 0.67
C LYS A 30 6.63 -8.60 0.64
N ASP A 31 5.58 -8.73 1.43
CA ASP A 31 4.76 -9.95 1.49
C ASP A 31 3.67 -10.00 0.38
N HIS A 32 3.75 -9.14 -0.62
CA HIS A 32 2.90 -9.11 -1.82
C HIS A 32 1.40 -8.91 -1.55
N PHE A 33 1.04 -8.18 -0.49
CA PHE A 33 -0.32 -7.73 -0.28
C PHE A 33 -0.70 -6.62 -1.28
N ASN A 34 -1.99 -6.49 -1.58
CA ASN A 34 -2.51 -5.27 -2.17
C ASN A 34 -2.62 -4.21 -1.06
N LEU A 35 -2.09 -3.01 -1.26
CA LEU A 35 -2.13 -1.97 -0.24
C LEU A 35 -2.96 -0.77 -0.68
N ILE A 36 -3.70 -0.22 0.27
CA ILE A 36 -4.36 1.08 0.18
C ILE A 36 -3.69 1.98 1.23
N LEU A 37 -3.02 3.04 0.79
CA LEU A 37 -2.24 3.92 1.65
C LEU A 37 -2.97 5.26 1.82
N VAL A 38 -3.16 5.69 3.07
CA VAL A 38 -3.84 6.95 3.40
C VAL A 38 -2.94 7.79 4.30
N ALA A 39 -2.66 9.02 3.88
CA ALA A 39 -1.92 10.01 4.65
C ALA A 39 -2.19 11.43 4.13
N ARG A 40 -1.78 12.44 4.90
CA ARG A 40 -1.97 13.86 4.55
C ARG A 40 -0.95 14.36 3.51
N ASN A 41 0.26 13.80 3.51
CA ASN A 41 1.33 14.25 2.62
C ASN A 41 1.30 13.45 1.31
N LYS A 42 0.75 14.07 0.27
CA LYS A 42 0.63 13.48 -1.07
C LYS A 42 1.98 13.12 -1.69
N TYR A 43 2.97 14.00 -1.60
CA TYR A 43 4.30 13.76 -2.17
C TYR A 43 4.98 12.53 -1.56
N LYS A 44 4.88 12.37 -0.23
CA LYS A 44 5.39 11.16 0.44
C LYS A 44 4.64 9.90 0.02
N LEU A 45 3.32 9.98 -0.18
CA LEU A 45 2.56 8.84 -0.71
C LEU A 45 3.01 8.46 -2.12
N GLU A 46 3.27 9.43 -2.98
CA GLU A 46 3.74 9.19 -4.36
C GLU A 46 5.14 8.58 -4.40
N ASP A 47 6.04 9.06 -3.54
CA ASP A 47 7.40 8.52 -3.39
C ASP A 47 7.38 7.05 -2.93
N ILE A 48 6.61 6.77 -1.88
CA ILE A 48 6.35 5.40 -1.41
C ILE A 48 5.72 4.57 -2.53
N ALA A 49 4.73 5.11 -3.23
CA ALA A 49 4.04 4.38 -4.29
C ALA A 49 4.93 4.06 -5.50
N SER A 50 5.96 4.85 -5.72
CA SER A 50 6.95 4.62 -6.78
C SER A 50 8.02 3.61 -6.35
N SER A 51 8.19 3.43 -5.04
CA SER A 51 9.13 2.47 -4.45
C SER A 51 8.63 1.02 -4.46
N PHE A 52 7.34 0.77 -4.72
CA PHE A 52 6.77 -0.59 -4.74
C PHE A 52 5.84 -0.81 -5.94
N GLU A 53 6.16 -1.81 -6.77
CA GLU A 53 5.44 -2.11 -8.02
C GLU A 53 4.00 -2.61 -7.83
N ASN A 54 3.66 -3.15 -6.64
CA ASN A 54 2.36 -3.80 -6.38
C ASN A 54 1.29 -2.87 -5.79
N LEU A 55 1.46 -1.55 -5.89
CA LEU A 55 0.56 -0.60 -5.26
C LEU A 55 -0.60 -0.18 -6.16
N GLN A 56 -1.83 -0.53 -5.77
CA GLN A 56 -3.02 -0.01 -6.42
C GLN A 56 -3.30 1.42 -5.94
N LYS A 57 -3.03 2.39 -6.82
CA LYS A 57 -3.35 3.80 -6.59
C LYS A 57 -4.85 4.02 -6.74
N LYS A 58 -5.59 4.03 -5.62
CA LYS A 58 -6.96 4.60 -5.56
C LYS A 58 -6.90 5.97 -4.91
N ARG A 59 -7.12 7.02 -5.71
CA ARG A 59 -7.20 8.41 -5.26
C ARG A 59 -8.56 8.61 -4.56
N LEU A 60 -8.53 8.81 -3.25
CA LEU A 60 -9.65 9.40 -2.51
C LEU A 60 -9.37 10.91 -2.43
N GLU A 61 -10.19 11.70 -3.10
CA GLU A 61 -10.20 13.15 -2.95
C GLU A 61 -10.64 13.44 -1.51
N GLN A 62 -9.71 13.83 -0.63
CA GLN A 62 -10.08 14.43 0.64
C GLN A 62 -10.46 15.89 0.31
N LYS A 63 -11.76 16.18 0.40
CA LYS A 63 -12.32 17.53 0.27
C LYS A 63 -11.69 18.50 1.27
#